data_AF-A2EVE2-F1
#
_entry.id   AF-A2EVE2-F1
#
_cell.length_a   1.000
_cell.length_b   1.000
_cell.length_c   1.000
_cell.angle_alpha   90.00
_cell.angle_beta   90.00
_cell.angle_gamma   90.00
#
_symmetry.space_group_name_H-M   'P 1'
#
loop_
_entity.id
_entity.type
_entity.pdbx_description
1 polymer ?
#
loop_
_entity_poly.entity_id
_entity_poly.type
_entity_poly.pdbx_seq_one_letter_code
_entity_poly.pdbx_strand_id
1 'polypeptide(L)'
;MTDIPATSYIDGGRTLFTVSINDPQVVISSTCEVLYGTDENNYCFKLVRNTLQQFSFHENPNLNKISDYSFYLCKNLIKADLSNCNKLTYIGKYAFGSCTSLSSVNLPEGLQKVMSYAFYNTKLSSVNIPSTVNFIDEYGFCYTS
;
A
#
# COMPACT_ATOMS: atom_id res chain seq x y z
N MET A 1 3.07 -15.25 -8.51
CA MET A 1 2.23 -14.07 -8.34
C MET A 1 1.27 -13.99 -9.52
N THR A 2 0.04 -13.57 -9.29
CA THR A 2 -1.00 -13.45 -10.31
C THR A 2 -1.21 -11.99 -10.69
N ASP A 3 -1.27 -11.69 -11.99
CA ASP A 3 -1.62 -10.36 -12.46
C ASP A 3 -3.06 -10.01 -12.07
N ILE A 4 -3.22 -8.83 -11.47
CA ILE A 4 -4.56 -8.31 -11.20
C ILE A 4 -5.27 -8.03 -12.54
N PRO A 5 -6.50 -8.51 -12.74
CA PRO A 5 -7.19 -8.37 -14.03
C PRO A 5 -7.52 -6.90 -14.35
N ALA A 6 -7.60 -6.54 -15.63
CA ALA A 6 -7.92 -5.16 -16.04
C ALA A 6 -9.26 -4.65 -15.48
N THR A 7 -10.22 -5.54 -15.20
CA THR A 7 -11.53 -5.22 -14.59
C THR A 7 -11.44 -4.71 -13.14
N SER A 8 -10.30 -4.92 -12.47
CA SER A 8 -10.01 -4.37 -11.15
C SER A 8 -9.64 -2.89 -11.16
N TYR A 9 -9.33 -2.35 -12.35
CA TYR A 9 -8.87 -0.98 -12.53
C TYR A 9 -9.95 -0.12 -13.18
N ILE A 10 -9.89 1.18 -12.90
CA ILE A 10 -10.68 2.23 -13.55
C ILE A 10 -9.74 3.28 -14.15
N ASP A 11 -10.30 4.33 -14.76
CA ASP A 11 -9.55 5.47 -15.33
C ASP A 11 -8.50 5.04 -16.36
N GLY A 12 -8.83 4.05 -17.20
CA GLY A 12 -7.90 3.51 -18.19
C GLY A 12 -6.73 2.74 -17.58
N GLY A 13 -6.92 2.10 -16.42
CA GLY A 13 -5.88 1.33 -15.75
C GLY A 13 -5.04 2.11 -14.74
N ARG A 14 -5.37 3.39 -14.52
CA ARG A 14 -4.60 4.31 -13.65
C ARG A 14 -4.97 4.19 -12.18
N THR A 15 -6.17 3.73 -11.87
CA THR A 15 -6.62 3.57 -10.47
C THR A 15 -6.96 2.11 -10.22
N LEU A 16 -6.25 1.45 -9.30
CA LEU A 16 -6.66 0.12 -8.81
C LEU A 16 -7.82 0.29 -7.86
N PHE A 17 -9.02 -0.05 -8.31
CA PHE A 17 -10.27 0.18 -7.57
C PHE A 17 -10.64 -0.97 -6.64
N THR A 18 -10.46 -2.22 -7.08
CA THR A 18 -10.82 -3.41 -6.29
C THR A 18 -10.01 -4.64 -6.68
N VAL A 19 -9.66 -5.49 -5.73
CA VAL A 19 -8.99 -6.78 -5.96
C VAL A 19 -9.89 -7.87 -5.40
N SER A 20 -10.37 -8.77 -6.28
CA SER A 20 -11.26 -9.88 -5.93
C SER A 20 -10.65 -11.25 -6.23
N ILE A 21 -9.43 -11.30 -6.78
CA ILE A 21 -8.72 -12.56 -7.04
C ILE A 21 -8.24 -13.18 -5.73
N ASN A 22 -8.54 -14.47 -5.53
CA ASN A 22 -8.16 -15.19 -4.31
C ASN A 22 -6.73 -15.78 -4.42
N ASP A 23 -5.77 -14.97 -4.84
CA ASP A 23 -4.35 -15.31 -4.87
C ASP A 23 -3.63 -14.55 -3.75
N PRO A 24 -2.86 -15.21 -2.87
CA PRO A 24 -2.11 -14.54 -1.81
C PRO A 24 -0.97 -13.65 -2.32
N GLN A 25 -0.57 -13.76 -3.59
CA GLN A 25 0.52 -12.98 -4.16
C GLN A 25 0.13 -12.37 -5.50
N VAL A 26 0.03 -11.05 -5.57
CA VAL A 26 -0.50 -10.35 -6.74
C VAL A 26 0.51 -9.41 -7.39
N VAL A 27 0.35 -9.15 -8.68
CA VAL A 27 1.13 -8.16 -9.44
C VAL A 27 0.23 -7.02 -9.89
N ILE A 28 0.62 -5.80 -9.54
CA ILE A 28 -0.06 -4.56 -9.89
C ILE A 28 0.54 -4.01 -11.19
N SER A 29 -0.33 -3.58 -12.12
CA SER A 29 0.09 -3.01 -13.40
C SER A 29 0.98 -1.78 -13.21
N SER A 30 2.00 -1.61 -14.06
CA SER A 30 2.82 -0.39 -14.07
C SER A 30 2.05 0.85 -14.52
N THR A 31 0.89 0.70 -15.16
CA THR A 31 -0.01 1.82 -15.49
C THR A 31 -0.73 2.37 -14.26
N CYS A 32 -0.77 1.60 -13.15
CA CYS A 32 -1.43 2.03 -11.93
C CYS A 32 -0.68 3.20 -11.28
N GLU A 33 -1.41 4.28 -11.06
CA GLU A 33 -0.95 5.50 -10.40
C GLU A 33 -1.48 5.60 -8.97
N VAL A 34 -2.69 5.09 -8.74
CA VAL A 34 -3.40 5.23 -7.46
C VAL A 34 -3.91 3.87 -6.97
N LEU A 35 -3.55 3.51 -5.75
CA LEU A 35 -4.28 2.48 -5.01
C LEU A 35 -5.47 3.15 -4.33
N TYR A 36 -6.67 2.69 -4.65
CA TYR A 36 -7.90 3.32 -4.18
C TYR A 36 -8.18 3.03 -2.70
N GLY A 37 -8.75 4.02 -2.03
CA GLY A 37 -9.40 3.87 -0.74
C GLY A 37 -9.82 5.21 -0.15
N THR A 38 -10.93 5.20 0.58
CA THR A 38 -11.55 6.40 1.18
C THR A 38 -11.79 6.23 2.67
N ASP A 39 -12.20 5.05 3.08
CA ASP A 39 -12.58 4.71 4.45
C ASP A 39 -12.46 3.20 4.69
N GLU A 40 -12.68 2.78 5.94
CA GLU A 40 -12.61 1.38 6.40
C GLU A 40 -13.61 0.42 5.71
N ASN A 41 -14.56 0.93 4.92
CA ASN A 41 -15.50 0.15 4.15
C ASN A 41 -15.23 0.18 2.64
N ASN A 42 -14.39 1.09 2.14
CA ASN A 42 -14.21 1.32 0.71
C ASN A 42 -12.73 1.48 0.36
N TYR A 43 -12.08 0.38 -0.02
CA TYR A 43 -10.67 0.33 -0.42
C TYR A 43 -10.35 -0.90 -1.26
N CYS A 44 -9.29 -0.83 -2.07
CA CYS A 44 -9.07 -1.79 -3.15
C CYS A 44 -8.73 -3.21 -2.68
N PHE A 45 -8.04 -3.41 -1.56
CA PHE A 45 -7.69 -4.74 -1.07
C PHE A 45 -8.69 -5.33 -0.05
N LYS A 46 -9.87 -4.71 0.14
CA LYS A 46 -10.86 -5.12 1.14
C LYS A 46 -11.27 -6.59 1.06
N LEU A 47 -11.50 -7.09 -0.15
CA LEU A 47 -12.00 -8.46 -0.36
C LEU A 47 -10.92 -9.52 -0.14
N VAL A 48 -9.64 -9.14 -0.25
CA VAL A 48 -8.48 -10.04 -0.12
C VAL A 48 -7.67 -9.78 1.15
N ARG A 49 -8.17 -8.96 2.08
CA ARG A 49 -7.46 -8.56 3.31
C ARG A 49 -7.05 -9.72 4.23
N ASN A 50 -7.74 -10.86 4.12
CA ASN A 50 -7.41 -12.07 4.87
C ASN A 50 -6.58 -13.09 4.07
N THR A 51 -6.23 -12.80 2.81
CA THR A 51 -5.50 -13.74 1.93
C THR A 51 -4.21 -13.14 1.38
N LEU A 52 -4.17 -11.84 1.09
CA LEU A 52 -3.00 -11.15 0.57
C LEU A 52 -1.80 -11.27 1.52
N GLN A 53 -0.72 -11.86 1.03
CA GLN A 53 0.57 -12.02 1.71
C GLN A 53 1.66 -11.15 1.09
N GLN A 54 1.60 -10.96 -0.23
CA GLN A 54 2.60 -10.24 -1.00
C GLN A 54 1.96 -9.51 -2.19
N PHE A 55 2.52 -8.36 -2.54
CA PHE A 55 2.28 -7.71 -3.82
C PHE A 55 3.59 -7.28 -4.46
N SER A 56 3.57 -7.09 -5.76
CA SER A 56 4.64 -6.44 -6.52
C SER A 56 4.04 -5.56 -7.61
N PHE A 57 4.90 -4.89 -8.37
CA PHE A 57 4.50 -4.14 -9.56
C PHE A 57 5.24 -4.68 -10.78
N HIS A 58 4.66 -4.51 -11.96
CA HIS A 58 5.44 -4.57 -13.20
C HIS A 58 6.53 -3.49 -13.20
N GLU A 59 7.56 -3.68 -14.03
CA GLU A 59 8.71 -2.78 -14.13
C GLU A 59 8.29 -1.32 -14.37
N ASN A 60 9.01 -0.39 -13.74
CA ASN A 60 8.79 1.05 -13.82
C ASN A 60 7.35 1.48 -13.45
N PRO A 61 6.87 1.19 -12.21
CA PRO A 61 5.51 1.53 -11.81
C PRO A 61 5.26 3.04 -11.80
N ASN A 62 4.07 3.44 -12.24
CA ASN A 62 3.62 4.83 -12.22
C ASN A 62 2.97 5.26 -10.89
N LEU A 63 3.01 4.40 -9.87
CA LEU A 63 2.37 4.63 -8.59
C LEU A 63 2.81 5.97 -7.99
N ASN A 64 1.86 6.89 -7.83
CA ASN A 64 2.09 8.19 -7.22
C ASN A 64 1.39 8.35 -5.86
N LYS A 65 0.38 7.52 -5.58
CA LYS A 65 -0.42 7.62 -4.37
C LYS A 65 -0.92 6.26 -3.86
N ILE A 66 -0.70 5.99 -2.58
CA ILE A 66 -1.46 4.99 -1.82
C ILE A 66 -2.51 5.76 -1.02
N SER A 67 -3.78 5.58 -1.34
CA SER A 67 -4.86 6.33 -0.70
C SER A 67 -5.17 5.81 0.70
N ASP A 68 -6.08 6.49 1.37
CA ASP A 68 -6.49 6.13 2.73
C ASP A 68 -7.05 4.70 2.72
N TYR A 69 -6.72 3.92 3.75
CA TYR A 69 -7.19 2.55 3.93
C TYR A 69 -6.85 1.53 2.82
N SER A 70 -6.03 1.84 1.79
CA SER A 70 -5.84 0.95 0.62
C SER A 70 -5.51 -0.51 0.95
N PHE A 71 -4.68 -0.76 1.96
CA PHE A 71 -4.33 -2.09 2.49
C PHE A 71 -4.87 -2.32 3.92
N TYR A 72 -5.88 -1.56 4.35
CA TYR A 72 -6.40 -1.65 5.71
C TYR A 72 -6.82 -3.08 6.05
N LEU A 73 -6.42 -3.54 7.24
CA LEU A 73 -6.68 -4.90 7.73
C LEU A 73 -6.16 -6.03 6.81
N CYS A 74 -5.18 -5.76 5.94
CA CYS A 74 -4.44 -6.82 5.24
C CYS A 74 -3.55 -7.60 6.22
N LYS A 75 -4.17 -8.44 7.07
CA LYS A 75 -3.56 -9.07 8.25
C LYS A 75 -2.45 -10.05 7.91
N ASN A 76 -2.45 -10.59 6.69
CA ASN A 76 -1.47 -11.56 6.22
C ASN A 76 -0.34 -10.91 5.39
N LEU A 77 -0.42 -9.61 5.09
CA LEU A 77 0.62 -8.93 4.33
C LEU A 77 1.90 -8.88 5.16
N ILE A 78 2.98 -9.48 4.65
CA ILE A 78 4.25 -9.63 5.38
C ILE A 78 5.20 -8.47 5.05
N LYS A 79 5.23 -8.07 3.78
CA LYS A 79 6.16 -7.07 3.25
C LYS A 79 5.45 -6.12 2.29
N ALA A 80 5.76 -4.83 2.41
CA ALA A 80 5.41 -3.81 1.44
C ALA A 80 6.70 -3.27 0.80
N ASP A 81 7.07 -3.83 -0.36
CA ASP A 81 8.24 -3.34 -1.11
C ASP A 81 7.84 -2.24 -2.08
N LEU A 82 8.08 -0.99 -1.70
CA LEU A 82 7.75 0.19 -2.49
C LEU A 82 9.02 0.84 -3.08
N SER A 83 10.19 0.20 -2.94
CA SER A 83 11.50 0.76 -3.31
C SER A 83 11.61 1.19 -4.78
N ASN A 84 10.93 0.50 -5.70
CA ASN A 84 10.91 0.85 -7.13
C ASN A 84 9.79 1.83 -7.52
N CYS A 85 8.98 2.30 -6.57
CA CYS A 85 7.89 3.25 -6.81
C CYS A 85 8.39 4.70 -6.70
N ASN A 86 9.35 5.10 -7.53
CA ASN A 86 10.03 6.40 -7.46
C ASN A 86 9.12 7.62 -7.69
N LYS A 87 7.88 7.41 -8.15
CA LYS A 87 6.86 8.45 -8.32
C LYS A 87 5.91 8.56 -7.12
N LEU A 88 6.01 7.66 -6.14
CA LEU A 88 5.15 7.64 -4.97
C LEU A 88 5.48 8.83 -4.07
N THR A 89 4.52 9.73 -3.88
CA THR A 89 4.70 10.94 -3.07
C THR A 89 3.88 10.92 -1.79
N TYR A 90 2.85 10.05 -1.71
CA TYR A 90 1.84 10.10 -0.65
C TYR A 90 1.38 8.72 -0.20
N ILE A 91 1.39 8.49 1.12
CA ILE A 91 0.76 7.35 1.78
C ILE A 91 -0.32 7.86 2.74
N GLY A 92 -1.56 7.45 2.47
CA GLY A 92 -2.76 7.94 3.13
C GLY A 92 -3.02 7.43 4.55
N LYS A 93 -4.07 7.99 5.15
CA LYS A 93 -4.51 7.68 6.51
C LYS A 93 -4.89 6.20 6.60
N TYR A 94 -4.38 5.49 7.62
CA TYR A 94 -4.61 4.03 7.78
C TYR A 94 -4.27 3.18 6.54
N ALA A 95 -3.44 3.66 5.59
CA ALA A 95 -3.16 2.94 4.35
C ALA A 95 -2.70 1.50 4.56
N PHE A 96 -1.86 1.24 5.56
CA PHE A 96 -1.43 -0.09 6.05
C PHE A 96 -1.87 -0.33 7.50
N GLY A 97 -2.94 0.35 7.93
CA GLY A 97 -3.46 0.24 9.29
C GLY A 97 -3.94 -1.18 9.59
N SER A 98 -3.54 -1.71 10.75
CA SER A 98 -3.84 -3.07 11.21
C SER A 98 -3.37 -4.18 10.26
N CYS A 99 -2.31 -3.94 9.47
CA CYS A 99 -1.55 -4.99 8.80
C CYS A 99 -0.66 -5.73 9.83
N THR A 100 -1.27 -6.54 10.69
CA THR A 100 -0.62 -7.13 11.87
C THR A 100 0.49 -8.15 11.59
N SER A 101 0.72 -8.52 10.32
CA SER A 101 1.87 -9.34 9.92
C SER A 101 2.96 -8.54 9.19
N LEU A 102 2.72 -7.26 8.89
CA LEU A 102 3.65 -6.42 8.13
C LEU A 102 4.88 -6.14 8.98
N SER A 103 5.99 -6.80 8.64
CA SER A 103 7.25 -6.72 9.38
C SER A 103 8.37 -6.04 8.60
N SER A 104 8.15 -5.73 7.33
CA SER A 104 9.10 -5.01 6.48
C SER A 104 8.38 -4.06 5.54
N VAL A 105 8.84 -2.81 5.50
CA VAL A 105 8.46 -1.82 4.49
C VAL A 105 9.72 -1.16 3.94
N ASN A 106 9.82 -1.12 2.61
CA ASN A 106 10.87 -0.40 1.91
C ASN A 106 10.23 0.82 1.25
N LEU A 107 10.47 2.01 1.80
CA LEU A 107 9.93 3.25 1.24
C LEU A 107 10.84 3.77 0.11
N PRO A 108 10.28 4.31 -0.99
CA PRO A 108 11.08 4.86 -2.08
C PRO A 108 11.58 6.26 -1.77
N GLU A 109 12.74 6.62 -2.34
CA GLU A 109 13.12 8.02 -2.49
C GLU A 109 12.09 8.73 -3.38
N GLY A 110 11.71 9.95 -2.99
CA GLY A 110 10.61 10.71 -3.61
C GLY A 110 9.32 10.71 -2.79
N LEU A 111 9.17 9.80 -1.81
CA LEU A 111 8.07 9.85 -0.85
C LEU A 111 8.13 11.15 -0.04
N GLN A 112 7.03 11.90 0.03
CA GLN A 112 6.98 13.20 0.71
C GLN A 112 6.14 13.14 1.99
N LYS A 113 4.99 12.45 1.93
CA LYS A 113 3.98 12.48 3.00
C LYS A 113 3.57 11.09 3.46
N VAL A 114 3.58 10.90 4.78
CA VAL A 114 2.99 9.74 5.46
C VAL A 114 1.94 10.26 6.44
N MET A 115 0.68 9.91 6.20
CA MET A 115 -0.45 10.46 6.96
C MET A 115 -0.76 9.68 8.24
N SER A 116 -1.73 10.18 9.01
CA SER A 116 -2.01 9.67 10.36
C SER A 116 -2.32 8.18 10.34
N TYR A 117 -1.76 7.44 11.28
CA TYR A 117 -1.98 5.99 11.43
C TYR A 117 -1.66 5.14 10.18
N ALA A 118 -0.89 5.66 9.22
CA ALA A 118 -0.57 4.96 7.98
C ALA A 118 -0.04 3.54 8.22
N PHE A 119 0.79 3.33 9.25
CA PHE A 119 1.34 2.02 9.65
C PHE A 119 0.92 1.62 11.08
N TYR A 120 -0.27 2.04 11.52
CA TYR A 120 -0.81 1.70 12.83
C TYR A 120 -0.94 0.19 13.04
N ASN A 121 -0.52 -0.32 14.19
CA ASN A 121 -0.71 -1.73 14.58
C ASN A 121 -0.11 -2.72 13.56
N THR A 122 1.19 -2.57 13.32
CA THR A 122 2.00 -3.43 12.43
C THR A 122 3.14 -4.09 13.21
N LYS A 123 3.88 -5.01 12.59
CA LYS A 123 5.07 -5.68 13.18
C LYS A 123 6.39 -5.05 12.70
N LEU A 124 6.34 -3.78 12.31
CA LEU A 124 7.51 -3.04 11.87
C LEU A 124 8.40 -2.73 13.08
N SER A 125 9.59 -3.33 13.13
CA SER A 125 10.56 -3.06 14.20
C SER A 125 11.52 -1.91 13.86
N SER A 126 11.68 -1.63 12.57
CA SER A 126 12.47 -0.52 12.06
C SER A 126 11.96 -0.10 10.68
N VAL A 127 12.06 1.19 10.39
CA VAL A 127 11.73 1.76 9.09
C VAL A 127 12.80 2.78 8.73
N ASN A 128 13.43 2.59 7.57
CA ASN A 128 14.30 3.61 6.99
C ASN A 128 13.43 4.68 6.35
N ILE A 129 13.42 5.87 6.93
CA ILE A 129 12.68 7.02 6.39
C ILE A 129 13.54 7.71 5.33
N PRO A 130 13.10 7.76 4.06
CA PRO A 130 13.81 8.47 3.00
C PRO A 130 13.99 9.95 3.32
N SER A 131 15.09 10.54 2.85
CA SER A 131 15.40 11.95 3.10
C SER A 131 14.36 12.92 2.52
N THR A 132 13.58 12.47 1.55
CA THR A 132 12.51 13.24 0.90
C THR A 132 11.24 13.35 1.73
N VAL A 133 11.07 12.52 2.76
CA VAL A 133 9.89 12.57 3.63
C VAL A 133 9.96 13.83 4.48
N ASN A 134 9.11 14.81 4.16
CA ASN A 134 9.06 16.10 4.83
C ASN A 134 7.85 16.25 5.77
N PHE A 135 6.94 15.28 5.76
CA PHE A 135 5.76 15.29 6.60
C PHE A 135 5.38 13.87 7.05
N ILE A 136 5.37 13.67 8.36
CA ILE A 136 4.80 12.49 9.03
C ILE A 136 3.77 13.03 10.01
N ASP A 137 2.50 12.68 9.77
CA ASP A 137 1.38 13.13 10.61
C ASP A 137 1.33 12.35 11.94
N GLU A 138 0.45 12.80 12.85
CA GLU A 138 0.25 12.21 14.17
C GLU A 138 0.06 10.69 14.05
N TYR A 139 0.84 9.93 14.83
CA TYR A 139 0.76 8.48 14.90
C TYR A 139 1.04 7.71 13.59
N GLY A 140 1.75 8.30 12.61
CA GLY A 140 2.08 7.64 11.34
C GLY A 140 2.66 6.23 11.48
N PHE A 141 3.50 5.99 12.50
CA PHE A 141 4.14 4.70 12.83
C PHE A 141 3.89 4.24 14.28
N CYS A 142 2.69 4.45 14.83
CA CYS A 142 2.41 4.04 16.22
C CYS A 142 1.97 2.57 16.36
N TYR A 143 2.16 2.00 17.56
CA TYR A 143 1.90 0.58 17.86
C TYR A 143 2.57 -0.36 16.85
N THR A 144 3.84 -0.08 16.59
CA THR A 144 4.75 -0.91 15.81
C THR A 144 5.70 -1.63 16.78
N SER A 145 6.17 -2.84 16.42
CA SER A 145 6.90 -3.77 17.30
C SER A 145 8.16 -4.31 16.64
#